data_AF-A0A3M6QVR8-F1
#
_entry.id   AF-A0A3M6QVR8-F1
#
_cell.length_a   1.000
_cell.length_b   1.000
_cell.length_c   1.000
_cell.angle_alpha   90.00
_cell.angle_beta   90.00
_cell.angle_gamma   90.00
#
_symmetry.space_group_name_H-M   'P 1'
#
loop_
_entity.id
_entity.type
_entity.pdbx_description
1 polymer ?
#
loop_
_entity_poly.entity_id
_entity_poly.type
_entity_poly.pdbx_seq_one_letter_code
_entity_poly.pdbx_strand_id
1 'polypeptide(L)'
;MRELTYAISPGCSGRWQEQAGALPQLLRAIPYFMTGRLIPPLAVVNDVLRQGQADAGMSGAVQWQPFQIDAQEHHQLVERLTREGMFYEEPPAWVDTRQAWSIWFAYKAYHIPCEEHQRLWQLRSTLREQMEAARKAEDWARFAQLAGQDLELGREEMAFLERHRRPNPHYLRSQGV
;
A
#
# COMPACT_ATOMS: atom_id res chain seq x y z
N MET A 1 8.69 22.60 -1.94
CA MET A 1 8.17 21.26 -2.24
C MET A 1 7.64 21.29 -3.67
N ARG A 2 8.00 20.30 -4.51
CA ARG A 2 7.68 20.27 -5.95
C ARG A 2 6.17 20.19 -6.21
N GLU A 3 5.69 20.89 -7.24
CA GLU A 3 4.36 20.71 -7.83
C GLU A 3 4.42 19.54 -8.81
N LEU A 4 3.39 18.69 -8.78
CA LEU A 4 3.31 17.46 -9.56
C LEU A 4 1.99 17.42 -10.33
N THR A 5 2.03 16.90 -11.54
CA THR A 5 0.84 16.53 -12.30
C THR A 5 0.65 15.01 -12.23
N TYR A 6 -0.56 14.57 -11.92
CA TYR A 6 -0.93 13.15 -11.84
C TYR A 6 -2.39 12.97 -12.27
N ALA A 7 -2.76 11.77 -12.70
CA ALA A 7 -4.13 11.45 -13.12
C ALA A 7 -4.77 10.47 -12.14
N ILE A 8 -6.02 10.70 -11.77
CA ILE A 8 -6.82 9.80 -10.92
C ILE A 8 -7.96 9.20 -11.74
N SER A 9 -8.19 7.89 -11.59
CA SER A 9 -9.41 7.22 -12.00
C SER A 9 -10.18 6.75 -10.76
N PRO A 10 -11.37 7.32 -10.46
CA PRO A 10 -12.23 6.80 -9.41
C PRO A 10 -12.86 5.49 -9.91
N GLY A 11 -12.27 4.37 -9.48
CA GLY A 11 -12.63 2.96 -9.71
C GLY A 11 -13.63 2.66 -10.82
N CYS A 12 -14.91 2.82 -10.52
CA CYS A 12 -16.03 2.41 -11.38
C CYS A 12 -16.31 3.35 -12.57
N SER A 13 -15.68 4.52 -12.66
CA SER A 13 -15.99 5.49 -13.71
C SER A 13 -15.24 5.25 -15.02
N GLY A 14 -14.07 4.58 -14.96
CA GLY A 14 -13.14 4.45 -16.09
C GLY A 14 -12.60 5.78 -16.63
N ARG A 15 -12.90 6.91 -15.98
CA ARG A 15 -12.50 8.26 -16.43
C ARG A 15 -11.30 8.73 -15.66
N TRP A 16 -10.23 9.00 -16.39
CA TRP A 16 -9.04 9.65 -15.86
C TRP A 16 -9.25 11.16 -15.77
N GLN A 17 -8.87 11.75 -14.63
CA GLN A 17 -8.91 13.18 -14.39
C GLN A 17 -7.52 13.64 -13.97
N GLU A 18 -6.96 14.59 -14.72
CA GLU A 18 -5.70 15.23 -14.35
C GLU A 18 -5.89 16.11 -13.11
N GLN A 19 -4.89 16.06 -12.23
CA GLN A 19 -4.77 16.89 -11.05
C GLN A 19 -3.36 17.45 -10.98
N ALA A 20 -3.26 18.63 -10.38
CA ALA A 20 -2.00 19.22 -9.98
C ALA A 20 -1.97 19.37 -8.46
N GLY A 21 -0.84 19.08 -7.84
CA GLY A 21 -0.63 19.32 -6.43
C GLY A 21 0.76 18.92 -5.95
N ALA A 22 1.07 19.30 -4.72
CA ALA A 22 2.33 18.94 -4.10
C ALA A 22 2.39 17.43 -3.73
N LEU A 23 3.59 16.96 -3.39
CA LEU A 23 3.85 15.57 -3.03
C LEU A 23 2.85 14.96 -2.00
N PRO A 24 2.46 15.63 -0.90
CA PRO A 24 1.48 15.07 0.04
C PRO A 24 0.13 14.76 -0.59
N GLN A 25 -0.31 15.57 -1.57
CA GLN A 25 -1.56 15.36 -2.30
C GLN A 25 -1.48 14.10 -3.16
N LEU A 26 -0.37 13.92 -3.90
CA LEU A 26 -0.12 12.69 -4.65
C LEU A 26 -0.12 11.47 -3.71
N LEU A 27 0.64 11.49 -2.61
CA LEU A 27 0.71 10.34 -1.70
C LEU A 27 -0.65 9.98 -1.09
N ARG A 28 -1.53 10.96 -0.85
CA ARG A 28 -2.90 10.75 -0.38
C ARG A 28 -3.84 10.24 -1.47
N ALA A 29 -3.60 10.60 -2.73
CA ALA A 29 -4.36 10.10 -3.87
C ALA A 29 -4.06 8.63 -4.15
N ILE A 30 -2.88 8.12 -3.75
CA ILE A 30 -2.50 6.71 -3.91
C ILE A 30 -3.37 5.81 -3.02
N PRO A 31 -4.17 4.90 -3.59
CA PRO A 31 -5.05 4.02 -2.83
C PRO A 31 -4.31 3.27 -1.74
N TYR A 32 -4.85 3.33 -0.53
CA TYR A 32 -4.36 2.65 0.66
C TYR A 32 -2.93 2.98 1.12
N PHE A 33 -2.24 3.94 0.49
CA PHE A 33 -0.87 4.25 0.89
C PHE A 33 -0.82 5.08 2.18
N MET A 34 -1.69 6.08 2.27
CA MET A 34 -1.81 6.98 3.43
C MET A 34 -3.13 6.70 4.19
N THR A 35 -3.31 5.50 4.73
CA THR A 35 -4.56 5.08 5.42
C THR A 35 -4.66 5.58 6.86
N GLY A 36 -3.52 5.77 7.52
CA GLY A 36 -3.45 6.23 8.91
C GLY A 36 -2.90 7.63 9.07
N ARG A 37 -2.38 7.86 10.28
CA ARG A 37 -1.62 9.04 10.70
C ARG A 37 -0.11 8.80 10.70
N LEU A 38 0.36 7.63 10.26
CA LEU A 38 1.78 7.29 10.22
C LEU A 38 2.40 7.65 8.87
N ILE A 39 3.54 8.34 8.88
CA ILE A 39 4.24 8.82 7.68
C ILE A 39 5.25 7.75 7.22
N PRO A 40 5.23 7.31 5.94
CA PRO A 40 6.18 6.32 5.41
C PRO A 40 7.63 6.83 5.37
N PRO A 41 8.64 5.94 5.55
CA PRO A 41 10.05 6.29 5.43
C PRO A 41 10.42 6.56 3.96
N LEU A 42 11.56 7.21 3.74
CA LEU A 42 12.05 7.59 2.41
C LEU A 42 12.11 6.40 1.43
N ALA A 43 12.63 5.26 1.89
CA ALA A 43 12.75 4.06 1.04
C ALA A 43 11.38 3.64 0.48
N VAL A 44 10.37 3.56 1.34
CA VAL A 44 8.99 3.20 0.98
C VAL A 44 8.36 4.26 0.07
N VAL A 45 8.56 5.55 0.36
CA VAL A 45 8.07 6.63 -0.50
C VAL A 45 8.66 6.48 -1.90
N ASN A 46 9.97 6.27 -2.03
CA ASN A 46 10.62 6.10 -3.32
C ASN A 46 10.28 4.77 -4.01
N ASP A 47 10.05 3.68 -3.28
CA ASP A 47 9.52 2.42 -3.83
C ASP A 47 8.20 2.66 -4.56
N VAL A 48 7.30 3.43 -3.95
CA VAL A 48 6.04 3.82 -4.59
C VAL A 48 6.29 4.76 -5.76
N LEU A 49 6.97 5.89 -5.55
CA LEU A 49 7.09 6.94 -6.56
C LEU A 49 7.75 6.48 -7.86
N ARG A 50 8.65 5.48 -7.81
CA ARG A 50 9.28 4.87 -8.99
C ARG A 50 8.32 4.03 -9.84
N GLN A 51 7.20 3.57 -9.29
CA GLN A 51 6.23 2.76 -10.04
C GLN A 51 5.45 3.60 -11.06
N GLY A 52 5.25 4.90 -10.79
CA GLY A 52 4.47 5.79 -11.65
C GLY A 52 2.97 5.48 -11.71
N GLN A 53 2.52 4.44 -11.01
CA GLN A 53 1.11 4.09 -10.96
C GLN A 53 0.79 3.27 -9.71
N ALA A 54 -0.47 3.33 -9.30
CA ALA A 54 -1.04 2.43 -8.32
C ALA A 54 -2.49 2.15 -8.70
N ASP A 55 -2.85 0.87 -8.78
CA ASP A 55 -4.19 0.40 -9.11
C ASP A 55 -4.72 -0.47 -7.97
N ALA A 56 -5.92 -0.16 -7.49
CA ALA A 56 -6.63 -0.90 -6.45
C ALA A 56 -8.01 -1.40 -6.94
N GLY A 57 -8.16 -1.60 -8.25
CA GLY A 57 -9.37 -2.06 -8.91
C GLY A 57 -10.54 -1.11 -8.65
N MET A 58 -11.59 -1.63 -8.00
CA MET A 58 -12.80 -0.86 -7.69
C MET A 58 -12.56 0.36 -6.78
N SER A 59 -11.42 0.41 -6.06
CA SER A 59 -11.07 1.55 -5.21
C SER A 59 -10.32 2.66 -5.95
N GLY A 60 -10.15 2.49 -7.26
CA GLY A 60 -9.52 3.46 -8.14
C GLY A 60 -8.04 3.25 -8.35
N ALA A 61 -7.52 4.11 -9.22
CA ALA A 61 -6.14 4.11 -9.64
C ALA A 61 -5.61 5.53 -9.75
N VAL A 62 -4.30 5.67 -9.64
CA VAL A 62 -3.59 6.94 -9.87
C VAL A 62 -2.34 6.67 -10.70
N GLN A 63 -2.00 7.61 -11.56
CA GLN A 63 -0.84 7.57 -12.45
C GLN A 63 -0.07 8.88 -12.38
N TRP A 64 1.25 8.80 -12.42
CA TRP A 64 2.17 9.94 -12.40
C TRP A 64 3.45 9.58 -13.14
N GLN A 65 4.24 10.57 -13.54
CA GLN A 65 5.56 10.30 -14.09
C GLN A 65 6.47 9.72 -13.00
N PRO A 66 7.12 8.55 -13.16
CA PRO A 66 8.02 7.99 -12.17
C PRO A 66 9.13 8.94 -11.73
N PHE A 67 9.39 9.03 -10.43
CA PHE A 67 10.52 9.80 -9.87
C PHE A 67 10.94 9.27 -8.50
N GLN A 68 11.98 9.89 -7.94
CA GLN A 68 12.37 9.74 -6.54
C GLN A 68 12.66 11.10 -5.92
N ILE A 69 12.54 11.17 -4.60
CA ILE A 69 12.93 12.32 -3.79
C ILE A 69 14.18 11.99 -2.98
N ASP A 70 14.89 13.02 -2.56
CA ASP A 70 16.02 12.88 -1.65
C ASP A 70 15.60 12.96 -0.17
N ALA A 71 16.59 12.85 0.72
CA ALA A 71 16.38 12.94 2.16
C ALA A 71 15.91 14.32 2.63
N GLN A 72 16.33 15.40 1.95
CA GLN A 72 15.94 16.76 2.30
C GLN A 72 14.46 16.99 1.96
N GLU A 73 14.01 16.54 0.79
CA GLU A 73 12.61 16.61 0.39
C GLU A 73 11.71 15.73 1.24
N HIS A 74 12.19 14.54 1.64
CA HIS A 74 11.46 13.69 2.59
C HIS A 74 11.37 14.32 3.97
N HIS A 75 12.42 14.98 4.45
CA HIS A 75 12.36 15.74 5.70
C HIS A 75 11.30 16.86 5.62
N GLN A 76 11.27 17.63 4.53
CA GLN A 76 10.23 18.64 4.30
C GLN A 76 8.81 18.04 4.26
N LEU A 77 8.65 16.85 3.67
CA LEU A 77 7.40 16.10 3.66
C LEU A 77 6.97 15.73 5.09
N VAL A 78 7.89 15.18 5.89
CA VAL A 78 7.66 14.79 7.28
C VAL A 78 7.25 16.00 8.12
N GLU A 79 7.98 17.10 8.04
CA GLU A 79 7.66 18.34 8.77
C GLU A 79 6.24 18.84 8.44
N ARG A 80 5.90 18.87 7.15
CA ARG A 80 4.58 19.33 6.70
C ARG A 80 3.46 18.42 7.22
N LEU A 81 3.60 17.10 7.06
CA LEU A 81 2.59 16.13 7.51
C LEU A 81 2.45 16.13 9.04
N THR A 82 3.54 16.36 9.77
CA THR A 82 3.52 16.46 11.23
C THR A 82 2.71 17.68 11.70
N ARG A 83 2.84 18.84 11.02
CA ARG A 83 1.99 20.02 11.28
C ARG A 83 0.51 19.77 10.98
N GLU A 84 0.21 18.81 10.11
CA GLU A 84 -1.15 18.35 9.79
C GLU A 84 -1.64 17.24 10.75
N GLY A 85 -0.90 16.95 11.83
CA GLY A 85 -1.30 16.00 12.88
C GLY A 85 -0.95 14.53 12.60
N MET A 86 -0.04 14.27 11.65
CA MET A 86 0.55 12.96 11.42
C MET A 86 1.82 12.74 12.26
N PHE A 87 2.29 11.50 12.31
CA PHE A 87 3.45 11.08 13.09
C PHE A 87 4.48 10.41 12.20
N TYR A 88 5.75 10.69 12.46
CA TYR A 88 6.86 9.94 11.89
C TYR A 88 7.50 9.09 12.98
N GLU A 89 7.70 7.82 12.68
CA GLU A 89 8.42 6.87 13.52
C GLU A 89 9.32 6.06 12.58
N GLU A 90 10.60 5.95 12.90
CA GLU A 90 11.54 5.18 12.09
C GLU A 90 11.18 3.69 12.16
N PRO A 91 10.87 3.03 11.02
CA PRO A 91 10.53 1.63 11.03
C PRO A 91 11.77 0.74 11.11
N PRO A 92 11.61 -0.56 11.40
CA PRO A 92 12.68 -1.53 11.23
C PRO A 92 13.25 -1.54 9.81
N ALA A 93 14.54 -1.89 9.68
CA ALA A 93 15.26 -1.87 8.40
C ALA A 93 14.63 -2.74 7.28
N TRP A 94 13.82 -3.75 7.62
CA TRP A 94 13.12 -4.58 6.64
C TRP A 94 11.91 -3.89 5.99
N VAL A 95 11.54 -2.68 6.43
CA VAL A 95 10.41 -1.90 5.92
C VAL A 95 10.90 -0.92 4.85
N ASP A 96 11.24 -1.44 3.69
CA ASP A 96 11.82 -0.67 2.56
C ASP A 96 10.92 -0.62 1.31
N THR A 97 9.85 -1.42 1.27
CA THR A 97 8.86 -1.46 0.18
C THR A 97 7.46 -1.04 0.65
N ARG A 98 6.57 -0.64 -0.28
CA ARG A 98 5.14 -0.33 -0.01
C ARG A 98 4.42 -1.44 0.74
N GLN A 99 4.79 -2.67 0.42
CA GLN A 99 4.18 -3.85 1.00
C GLN A 99 4.78 -4.15 2.38
N ALA A 100 6.12 -4.05 2.48
CA ALA A 100 6.89 -3.84 3.70
C ALA A 100 6.12 -3.01 4.74
N TRP A 101 5.82 -1.81 4.27
CA TRP A 101 5.11 -0.75 4.99
C TRP A 101 3.69 -1.13 5.38
N SER A 102 2.94 -1.76 4.48
CA SER A 102 1.55 -2.14 4.75
C SER A 102 1.46 -3.14 5.91
N ILE A 103 2.41 -4.08 5.98
CA ILE A 103 2.52 -5.05 7.08
C ILE A 103 2.90 -4.35 8.39
N TRP A 104 3.93 -3.50 8.36
CA TRP A 104 4.35 -2.77 9.55
C TRP A 104 3.26 -1.82 10.06
N PHE A 105 2.57 -1.12 9.16
CA PHE A 105 1.44 -0.28 9.51
C PHE A 105 0.30 -1.11 10.15
N ALA A 106 0.00 -2.29 9.61
CA ALA A 106 -1.00 -3.18 10.21
C ALA A 106 -0.62 -3.63 11.63
N TYR A 107 0.67 -3.86 11.89
CA TYR A 107 1.18 -4.11 13.24
C TYR A 107 0.97 -2.89 14.16
N LYS A 108 1.37 -1.69 13.72
CA LYS A 108 1.25 -0.47 14.53
C LYS A 108 -0.20 -0.09 14.82
N ALA A 109 -1.05 -0.14 13.79
CA ALA A 109 -2.43 0.35 13.83
C ALA A 109 -3.45 -0.69 14.30
N TYR A 110 -3.16 -1.99 14.16
CA TYR A 110 -4.11 -3.06 14.47
C TYR A 110 -3.52 -4.23 15.27
N HIS A 111 -2.25 -4.15 15.71
CA HIS A 111 -1.55 -5.21 16.44
C HIS A 111 -1.51 -6.57 15.71
N ILE A 112 -1.52 -6.54 14.38
CA ILE A 112 -1.32 -7.75 13.55
C ILE A 112 0.16 -8.17 13.62
N PRO A 113 0.49 -9.40 14.03
CA PRO A 113 1.89 -9.86 14.08
C PRO A 113 2.57 -9.80 12.70
N CYS A 114 3.74 -9.16 12.63
CA CYS A 114 4.45 -8.98 11.36
C CYS A 114 4.89 -10.31 10.72
N GLU A 115 5.50 -11.20 11.49
CA GLU A 115 6.10 -12.44 10.98
C GLU A 115 5.09 -13.30 10.22
N GLU A 116 3.95 -13.56 10.86
CA GLU A 116 2.90 -14.39 10.26
C GLU A 116 2.21 -13.67 9.09
N HIS A 117 2.02 -12.35 9.18
CA HIS A 117 1.49 -11.56 8.06
C HIS A 117 2.45 -11.56 6.86
N GLN A 118 3.76 -11.50 7.08
CA GLN A 118 4.79 -11.63 6.05
C GLN A 118 4.75 -13.02 5.41
N ARG A 119 4.66 -14.08 6.23
CA ARG A 119 4.56 -15.47 5.74
C ARG A 119 3.35 -15.65 4.82
N LEU A 120 2.16 -15.25 5.29
CA LEU A 120 0.92 -15.36 4.51
C LEU A 120 1.00 -14.57 3.20
N TRP A 121 1.55 -13.36 3.26
CA TRP A 121 1.74 -12.56 2.07
C TRP A 121 2.69 -13.22 1.06
N GLN A 122 3.84 -13.75 1.52
CA GLN A 122 4.81 -14.41 0.64
C GLN A 122 4.19 -15.60 -0.07
N LEU A 123 3.43 -16.42 0.66
CA LEU A 123 2.70 -17.56 0.10
C LEU A 123 1.70 -17.12 -0.98
N ARG A 124 0.91 -16.05 -0.72
CA ARG A 124 -0.02 -15.51 -1.73
C ARG A 124 0.70 -14.93 -2.95
N SER A 125 1.83 -14.24 -2.75
CA SER A 125 2.63 -13.70 -3.85
C SER A 125 3.13 -14.82 -4.76
N THR A 126 3.70 -15.87 -4.18
CA THR A 126 4.15 -17.06 -4.92
C THR A 126 3.00 -17.75 -5.66
N LEU A 127 1.82 -17.89 -5.04
CA LEU A 127 0.65 -18.46 -5.72
C LEU A 127 0.23 -17.59 -6.91
N ARG A 128 0.18 -16.27 -6.76
CA ARG A 128 -0.16 -15.35 -7.86
C ARG A 128 0.82 -15.42 -9.02
N GLU A 129 2.12 -15.50 -8.75
CA GLU A 129 3.15 -15.70 -9.77
C GLU A 129 2.96 -17.01 -10.52
N GLN A 130 2.68 -18.10 -9.80
CA GLN A 130 2.41 -19.41 -10.41
C GLN A 130 1.10 -19.41 -11.22
N MET A 131 0.05 -18.72 -10.73
CA MET A 131 -1.21 -18.55 -11.46
C MET A 131 -0.97 -17.77 -12.76
N GLU A 132 -0.20 -16.69 -12.71
CA GLU A 132 0.14 -15.91 -13.90
C GLU A 132 0.96 -16.73 -14.91
N ALA A 133 1.90 -17.56 -14.43
CA ALA A 133 2.64 -18.49 -15.29
C ALA A 133 1.72 -19.54 -15.94
N ALA A 134 0.83 -20.17 -15.18
CA ALA A 134 -0.15 -21.13 -15.69
C ALA A 134 -1.10 -20.49 -16.71
N ARG A 135 -1.56 -19.25 -16.43
CA ARG A 135 -2.40 -18.46 -17.35
C ARG A 135 -1.69 -18.20 -18.67
N LYS A 136 -0.40 -17.79 -18.64
CA LYS A 136 0.41 -17.58 -19.86
C LYS A 136 0.68 -18.87 -20.64
N ALA A 137 0.75 -20.00 -19.94
CA ALA A 137 0.91 -21.32 -20.55
C ALA A 137 -0.42 -21.94 -21.01
N GLU A 138 -1.56 -21.27 -20.81
CA GLU A 138 -2.91 -21.78 -21.06
C GLU A 138 -3.23 -23.11 -20.33
N ASP A 139 -2.50 -23.40 -19.24
CA ASP A 139 -2.75 -24.55 -18.38
C ASP A 139 -3.88 -24.24 -17.39
N TRP A 140 -5.11 -24.30 -17.88
CA TRP A 140 -6.30 -23.96 -17.11
C TRP A 140 -6.57 -24.91 -15.94
N ALA A 141 -6.13 -26.17 -16.03
CA ALA A 141 -6.27 -27.13 -14.94
C ALA A 141 -5.36 -26.74 -13.76
N ARG A 142 -4.09 -26.41 -14.05
CA ARG A 142 -3.16 -25.91 -13.03
C ARG A 142 -3.61 -24.55 -12.49
N PHE A 143 -4.07 -23.65 -13.35
CA PHE A 143 -4.59 -22.36 -12.93
C PHE A 143 -5.76 -22.52 -11.94
N ALA A 144 -6.74 -23.37 -12.25
CA ALA A 144 -7.89 -23.61 -11.38
C ALA A 144 -7.48 -24.21 -10.03
N GLN A 145 -6.52 -25.14 -10.01
CA GLN A 145 -5.96 -25.69 -8.78
C GLN A 145 -5.32 -24.59 -7.91
N LEU A 146 -4.47 -23.75 -8.50
CA LEU A 146 -3.79 -22.66 -7.79
C LEU A 146 -4.78 -21.59 -7.30
N ALA A 147 -5.82 -21.29 -8.09
CA ALA A 147 -6.89 -20.38 -7.69
C ALA A 147 -7.65 -20.91 -6.46
N GLY A 148 -7.89 -22.22 -6.38
CA GLY A 148 -8.45 -22.87 -5.19
C GLY A 148 -7.56 -22.67 -3.96
N GLN A 149 -6.25 -22.81 -4.11
CA GLN A 149 -5.27 -22.58 -3.03
C GLN A 149 -5.22 -21.11 -2.59
N ASP A 150 -5.28 -20.13 -3.52
CA ASP A 150 -5.33 -18.71 -3.15
C ASP A 150 -6.63 -18.37 -2.39
N LEU A 151 -7.75 -19.00 -2.73
CA LEU A 151 -9.01 -18.84 -2.00
C LEU A 151 -8.92 -19.38 -0.57
N GLU A 152 -8.33 -20.56 -0.37
CA GLU A 152 -8.12 -21.14 0.96
C GLU A 152 -7.18 -20.27 1.80
N LEU A 153 -6.05 -19.86 1.22
CA LEU A 153 -5.09 -18.99 1.88
C LEU A 153 -5.68 -17.61 2.19
N GLY A 154 -6.54 -17.07 1.32
CA GLY A 154 -7.28 -15.84 1.59
C GLY A 154 -8.24 -15.97 2.77
N ARG A 155 -8.86 -17.14 2.98
CA ARG A 155 -9.69 -17.40 4.17
C ARG A 155 -8.84 -17.50 5.44
N GLU A 156 -7.69 -18.17 5.37
CA GLU A 156 -6.72 -18.24 6.47
C GLU A 156 -6.24 -16.83 6.87
N GLU A 157 -5.86 -16.02 5.88
CA GLU A 157 -5.42 -14.64 6.07
C GLU A 157 -6.52 -13.80 6.73
N MET A 158 -7.76 -13.87 6.23
CA MET A 158 -8.89 -13.14 6.84
C MET A 158 -9.13 -13.56 8.29
N ALA A 159 -9.14 -14.86 8.59
CA ALA A 159 -9.32 -15.35 9.95
C ALA A 159 -8.16 -14.94 10.89
N PHE A 160 -6.93 -14.92 10.36
CA PHE A 160 -5.76 -14.41 11.07
C PHE A 160 -5.89 -12.91 11.37
N LEU A 161 -6.23 -12.10 10.38
CA LEU A 161 -6.42 -10.66 10.55
C LEU A 161 -7.52 -10.37 11.57
N GLU A 162 -8.68 -11.01 11.46
CA GLU A 162 -9.81 -10.83 12.39
C GLU A 162 -9.45 -11.19 13.83
N ARG A 163 -8.75 -12.31 14.04
CA ARG A 163 -8.32 -12.76 15.38
C ARG A 163 -7.40 -11.75 16.06
N HIS A 164 -6.56 -11.08 15.30
CA HIS A 164 -5.53 -10.19 15.84
C HIS A 164 -5.92 -8.71 15.81
N ARG A 165 -6.93 -8.32 15.03
CA ARG A 165 -7.31 -6.91 14.83
C ARG A 165 -7.71 -6.25 16.15
N ARG A 166 -6.81 -5.42 16.66
CA ARG A 166 -7.01 -4.57 17.83
C ARG A 166 -6.66 -3.14 17.43
N PRO A 167 -7.65 -2.33 17.02
CA PRO A 167 -7.43 -0.96 16.56
C PRO A 167 -6.69 -0.13 17.61
N ASN A 168 -5.60 0.52 17.20
CA ASN A 168 -4.87 1.49 18.00
C ASN A 168 -5.23 2.91 17.52
N PRO A 169 -6.05 3.66 18.28
CA PRO A 169 -6.51 4.99 17.87
C PRO A 169 -5.38 5.96 17.56
N HIS A 170 -4.19 5.79 18.16
CA HIS A 170 -3.03 6.66 17.94
C HIS A 170 -2.63 6.74 16.45
N TYR A 171 -2.64 5.61 15.74
CA TYR A 171 -2.21 5.55 14.33
C TYR A 171 -3.37 5.67 13.33
N LEU A 172 -4.60 5.52 13.80
CA LEU A 172 -5.80 5.61 12.96
C LEU A 172 -6.21 7.07 12.83
N ARG A 173 -6.73 7.45 11.66
CA ARG A 173 -7.41 8.74 11.51
C ARG A 173 -8.67 8.72 12.38
N SER A 174 -8.94 9.79 13.09
CA SER A 174 -10.27 9.98 13.69
C SER A 174 -11.29 9.87 12.56
N GLN A 175 -12.21 8.91 12.66
CA GLN A 175 -13.39 8.98 11.81
C GLN A 175 -14.09 10.27 12.20
N GLY A 176 -14.07 11.25 11.29
CA GLY A 176 -14.94 12.42 11.42
C GLY A 176 -16.36 11.88 11.47
N VAL A 177 -17.10 12.32 12.49
CA VAL A 177 -18.56 12.28 12.53
C VAL A 177 -19.11 12.99 11.29
#